data_AF-A0A944EVY2-F1
#
_entry.id   AF-A0A944EVY2-F1
#
_cell.length_a   1.000
_cell.length_b   1.000
_cell.length_c   1.000
_cell.angle_alpha   90.00
_cell.angle_beta   90.00
_cell.angle_gamma   90.00
#
_symmetry.space_group_name_H-M   'P 1'
#
loop_
_entity.id
_entity.type
_entity.pdbx_description
1 polymer ?
#
loop_
_entity_poly.entity_id
_entity_poly.type
_entity_poly.pdbx_seq_one_letter_code
_entity_poly.pdbx_strand_id
1 'polypeptide(L)'
;MFTTATGAAAFTPDDYAALIVQPVQGQSVALQVATTLTTDSTRMHIPVIVDDGGAAWLSEGAEIPIEDAELGEEIVTPAKVAGLRVISSEMAEDSSPAAQKVVGDALARAISLQLDSAFFGNLASPAPKGLSGEAHGVTRNG
;
A
#
# COMPACT_ATOMS: atom_id res chain seq x y z
N MET A 1 16.22 22.49 6.53
CA MET A 1 17.31 22.10 7.44
C MET A 1 17.54 20.61 7.23
N PHE A 2 18.53 20.25 6.40
CA PHE A 2 18.85 18.85 6.09
C PHE A 2 19.84 18.35 7.16
N THR A 3 19.45 17.36 7.95
CA THR A 3 20.35 16.70 8.89
C THR A 3 21.10 15.61 8.13
N THR A 4 22.21 15.96 7.49
CA THR A 4 23.18 14.95 7.00
C THR A 4 23.91 14.40 8.22
N ALA A 5 23.34 13.39 8.86
CA ALA A 5 24.09 12.54 9.76
C ALA A 5 25.14 11.80 8.91
N THR A 6 26.40 11.89 9.34
CA THR A 6 27.59 11.24 8.79
C THR A 6 27.54 9.71 8.98
N GLY A 7 26.45 9.09 8.57
CA GLY A 7 26.15 7.65 8.62
C GLY A 7 25.29 7.20 7.45
N ALA A 8 24.80 8.11 6.59
CA ALA A 8 24.07 7.76 5.37
C ALA A 8 24.91 7.00 4.33
N ALA A 9 26.24 6.93 4.50
CA ALA A 9 27.14 6.12 3.69
C ALA A 9 27.40 4.72 4.27
N ALA A 10 26.92 4.41 5.50
CA ALA A 10 27.19 3.14 6.18
C ALA A 10 26.20 2.03 5.82
N PHE A 11 25.07 2.36 5.19
CA PHE A 11 24.07 1.40 4.75
C PHE A 11 23.76 1.65 3.28
N THR A 12 24.12 0.71 2.43
CA THR A 12 23.77 0.72 1.02
C THR A 12 22.28 0.39 0.84
N PRO A 13 21.72 0.70 -0.34
CA PRO A 13 20.39 0.24 -0.70
C PRO A 13 20.11 -1.24 -0.48
N ASP A 14 21.12 -2.07 -0.75
CA ASP A 14 21.01 -3.51 -0.57
C ASP A 14 20.97 -3.91 0.91
N ASP A 15 21.67 -3.18 1.78
CA ASP A 15 21.73 -3.49 3.22
C ASP A 15 20.37 -3.29 3.89
N TYR A 16 19.70 -2.15 3.66
CA TYR A 16 18.37 -1.94 4.24
C TYR A 16 17.28 -2.74 3.52
N ALA A 17 17.48 -3.09 2.24
CA ALA A 17 16.57 -3.98 1.53
C ALA A 17 16.52 -5.36 2.19
N ALA A 18 17.67 -5.95 2.50
CA ALA A 18 17.76 -7.25 3.17
C ALA A 18 17.28 -7.21 4.63
N LEU A 19 17.55 -6.11 5.35
CA LEU A 19 17.25 -6.01 6.78
C LEU A 19 15.78 -5.65 7.09
N ILE A 20 15.11 -4.90 6.22
CA ILE A 20 13.77 -4.36 6.50
C ILE A 20 12.81 -4.63 5.34
N VAL A 21 13.15 -4.26 4.10
CA VAL A 21 12.19 -4.27 2.99
C VAL A 21 11.74 -5.70 2.65
N GLN A 22 12.69 -6.62 2.48
CA GLN A 22 12.41 -8.02 2.16
C GLN A 22 11.62 -8.71 3.29
N PRO A 23 12.00 -8.59 4.58
CA PRO A 23 11.16 -9.10 5.67
C PRO A 23 9.75 -8.51 5.68
N VAL A 24 9.59 -7.20 5.41
CA VAL A 24 8.26 -6.58 5.38
C VAL A 24 7.40 -7.18 4.26
N GLN A 25 7.95 -7.29 3.05
CA GLN A 25 7.28 -7.89 1.89
C GLN A 25 6.93 -9.37 2.12
N GLY A 26 7.84 -10.14 2.74
CA GLY A 26 7.62 -11.55 3.06
C GLY A 26 6.68 -11.80 4.23
N GLN A 27 6.43 -10.82 5.10
CA GLN A 27 5.56 -10.97 6.27
C GLN A 27 4.17 -10.34 6.09
N SER A 28 4.05 -9.29 5.27
CA SER A 28 2.76 -8.64 5.01
C SER A 28 1.94 -9.48 4.04
N VAL A 29 0.76 -9.91 4.49
CA VAL A 29 -0.20 -10.60 3.61
C VAL A 29 -0.73 -9.65 2.56
N ALA A 30 -0.96 -8.37 2.90
CA ALA A 30 -1.42 -7.36 1.97
C ALA A 30 -0.47 -7.22 0.76
N LEU A 31 0.84 -7.16 0.99
CA LEU A 31 1.84 -7.05 -0.09
C LEU A 31 1.97 -8.30 -0.95
N GLN A 32 1.57 -9.46 -0.44
CA GLN A 32 1.61 -10.72 -1.19
C GLN A 32 0.40 -10.90 -2.11
N VAL A 33 -0.74 -10.32 -1.73
CA VAL A 33 -2.01 -10.50 -2.46
C VAL A 33 -2.40 -9.30 -3.32
N ALA A 34 -1.87 -8.11 -3.03
CA ALA A 34 -2.20 -6.89 -3.75
C ALA A 34 -1.19 -6.55 -4.85
N THR A 35 -1.66 -5.86 -5.88
CA THR A 35 -0.79 -5.27 -6.90
C THR A 35 -0.16 -3.99 -6.36
N THR A 36 1.17 -3.94 -6.33
CA THR A 36 1.89 -2.73 -5.89
C THR A 36 2.03 -1.75 -7.05
N LEU A 37 1.53 -0.53 -6.86
CA LEU A 37 1.72 0.60 -7.78
C LEU A 37 2.71 1.57 -7.16
N THR A 38 3.83 1.82 -7.83
CA THR A 38 4.82 2.80 -7.41
C THR A 38 4.48 4.17 -8.00
N THR A 39 4.41 5.20 -7.17
CA THR A 39 4.17 6.58 -7.62
C THR A 39 4.99 7.56 -6.81
N ASP A 40 5.50 8.59 -7.48
CA ASP A 40 6.16 9.75 -6.86
C ASP A 40 5.17 10.90 -6.59
N SER A 41 3.88 10.70 -6.91
CA SER A 41 2.83 11.71 -6.79
C SER A 41 2.07 11.62 -5.48
N THR A 42 1.63 12.78 -4.96
CA THR A 42 0.83 12.87 -3.72
C THR A 42 -0.60 12.36 -3.87
N ARG A 43 -1.12 12.30 -5.10
CA ARG A 43 -2.44 11.76 -5.42
C ARG A 43 -2.37 10.97 -6.72
N MET A 44 -3.00 9.81 -6.75
CA MET A 44 -3.17 8.98 -7.94
C MET A 44 -4.64 8.91 -8.29
N HIS A 45 -4.95 9.20 -9.55
CA HIS A 45 -6.31 9.18 -10.09
C HIS A 45 -6.50 7.87 -10.84
N ILE A 46 -7.44 7.04 -10.41
CA ILE A 46 -7.77 5.76 -11.04
C ILE A 46 -9.13 5.92 -11.73
N PRO A 47 -9.20 5.93 -13.07
CA PRO A 47 -10.47 5.98 -13.78
C PRO A 47 -11.21 4.66 -13.59
N VAL A 48 -12.50 4.74 -13.30
CA VAL A 48 -13.41 3.60 -13.15
C VAL A 48 -14.60 3.79 -14.08
N ILE A 49 -15.12 2.70 -14.64
CA ILE A 49 -16.37 2.73 -15.39
C ILE A 49 -17.49 2.51 -14.36
N VAL A 50 -18.41 3.47 -14.26
CA VAL A 50 -19.52 3.44 -13.30
C VAL A 50 -20.73 2.76 -13.93
N ASP A 51 -20.96 2.99 -15.22
CA ASP A 51 -21.97 2.32 -16.03
C ASP A 51 -21.41 2.04 -17.43
N ASP A 52 -21.46 0.78 -17.85
CA ASP A 52 -21.01 0.33 -19.17
C ASP A 52 -21.99 0.75 -20.29
N GLY A 53 -23.18 1.25 -19.94
CA GLY A 53 -24.26 1.52 -20.88
C GLY A 53 -25.03 0.25 -21.27
N GLY A 54 -26.32 0.39 -21.56
CA GLY A 54 -27.20 -0.74 -21.84
C GLY A 54 -26.98 -1.36 -23.22
N ALA A 55 -26.99 -2.69 -23.30
CA ALA A 55 -27.13 -3.43 -24.56
C ALA A 55 -28.50 -4.13 -24.60
N ALA A 56 -29.29 -3.86 -25.65
CA ALA A 56 -30.62 -4.42 -25.81
C ALA A 56 -30.76 -5.17 -27.14
N TRP A 57 -31.53 -6.28 -27.12
CA TRP A 57 -31.97 -6.95 -28.34
C TRP A 57 -33.06 -6.14 -29.00
N LEU A 58 -32.83 -5.73 -30.25
CA LEU A 58 -33.75 -4.91 -31.03
C LEU A 58 -34.26 -5.70 -32.23
N SER A 59 -35.54 -5.48 -32.58
CA SER A 59 -36.10 -5.99 -33.84
C SER A 59 -35.48 -5.28 -35.04
N GLU A 60 -35.45 -5.95 -36.19
CA GLU A 60 -34.95 -5.38 -37.44
C GLU A 60 -35.71 -4.09 -37.78
N GLY A 61 -34.99 -2.96 -37.84
CA GLY A 61 -35.54 -1.63 -38.10
C GLY A 61 -35.94 -0.81 -36.87
N ALA A 62 -35.74 -1.31 -35.65
CA ALA A 62 -35.93 -0.52 -34.43
C ALA A 62 -34.78 0.47 -34.20
N GLU A 63 -35.11 1.62 -33.62
CA GLU A 63 -34.13 2.66 -33.23
C GLU A 63 -33.27 2.17 -32.07
N ILE A 64 -31.96 2.39 -32.18
CA ILE A 64 -30.99 2.04 -31.14
C ILE A 64 -31.01 3.17 -30.10
N PRO A 65 -31.36 2.91 -28.83
CA PRO A 65 -31.26 3.93 -27.79
C PRO A 65 -29.80 4.34 -27.61
N ILE A 66 -29.56 5.65 -27.50
CA ILE A 66 -28.24 6.20 -27.18
C ILE A 66 -28.13 6.17 -25.66
N GLU A 67 -27.33 5.24 -25.15
CA GLU A 67 -26.93 5.19 -23.75
C GLU A 67 -25.46 5.61 -23.68
N ASP A 68 -25.16 6.61 -22.84
CA ASP A 68 -23.79 7.07 -22.60
C ASP A 68 -23.19 6.26 -21.43
N ALA A 69 -21.95 5.80 -21.60
CA ALA A 69 -21.20 5.20 -20.51
C ALA A 69 -20.80 6.27 -19.48
N GLU A 70 -21.05 6.02 -18.19
CA GLU A 70 -20.65 6.92 -17.11
C GLU A 70 -19.22 6.58 -16.66
N LEU A 71 -18.32 7.56 -16.80
CA LEU A 71 -16.95 7.45 -16.30
C LEU A 71 -16.84 8.11 -14.93
N GLY A 72 -16.28 7.37 -13.97
CA GLY A 72 -15.95 7.85 -12.63
C GLY A 72 -14.43 7.90 -12.40
N GLU A 73 -14.05 8.50 -11.28
CA GLU A 73 -12.65 8.60 -10.85
C GLU A 73 -12.53 8.36 -9.35
N GLU A 74 -11.63 7.46 -8.97
CA GLU A 74 -11.26 7.22 -7.57
C GLU A 74 -9.88 7.85 -7.28
N ILE A 75 -9.80 8.64 -6.20
CA ILE A 75 -8.57 9.37 -5.83
C ILE A 75 -7.87 8.65 -4.67
N VAL A 76 -6.72 8.04 -4.97
CA VAL A 76 -5.88 7.37 -3.97
C VAL A 76 -4.81 8.34 -3.46
N THR A 77 -4.77 8.58 -2.15
CA THR A 77 -3.73 9.39 -1.49
C THR A 77 -2.78 8.48 -0.70
N PRO A 78 -1.48 8.41 -1.04
CA PRO A 78 -0.53 7.57 -0.31
C PRO A 78 -0.39 7.97 1.16
N ALA A 79 -0.44 6.98 2.06
CA ALA A 79 -0.29 7.16 3.50
C ALA A 79 1.08 6.64 3.99
N LYS A 80 1.60 7.23 5.07
CA LYS A 80 2.90 6.85 5.66
C LYS A 80 2.72 5.95 6.88
N VAL A 81 3.34 4.77 6.84
CA VAL A 81 3.61 3.94 8.03
C VAL A 81 5.07 4.12 8.45
N ALA A 82 5.33 4.28 9.76
CA ALA A 82 6.69 4.48 10.27
C ALA A 82 6.85 3.82 11.65
N GLY A 83 8.03 3.26 11.89
CA GLY A 83 8.46 2.77 13.20
C GLY A 83 9.89 3.19 13.47
N LEU A 84 10.20 3.50 14.74
CA LEU A 84 11.55 3.86 15.18
C LEU A 84 12.03 2.86 16.24
N ARG A 85 13.28 2.44 16.12
CA ARG A 85 14.00 1.64 17.10
C ARG A 85 15.35 2.28 17.36
N VAL A 86 15.68 2.49 18.63
CA VAL A 86 16.94 3.09 19.06
C VAL A 86 17.87 1.97 19.52
N ILE A 87 19.09 1.97 19.01
CA ILE A 87 20.18 1.07 19.42
C ILE A 87 21.39 1.90 19.82
N SER A 88 22.21 1.43 20.77
CA SER A 88 23.46 2.11 21.10
C SER A 88 24.53 1.84 20.03
N SER A 89 25.48 2.78 19.86
CA SER A 89 26.61 2.60 18.96
C SER A 89 27.51 1.44 19.38
N GLU A 90 27.72 1.27 20.69
CA GLU A 90 28.49 0.12 21.21
C GLU A 90 27.82 -1.21 20.86
N MET A 91 26.49 -1.30 20.96
CA MET A 91 25.77 -2.52 20.56
C MET A 91 25.77 -2.72 19.03
N ALA A 92 25.75 -1.65 18.26
CA ALA A 92 25.82 -1.74 16.79
C ALA A 92 27.18 -2.28 16.32
N GLU A 93 28.27 -1.88 16.98
CA GLU A 93 29.65 -2.26 16.67
C GLU A 93 30.03 -3.62 17.28
N ASP A 94 29.67 -3.87 18.55
CA ASP A 94 30.09 -5.08 19.30
C ASP A 94 29.20 -6.29 19.00
N SER A 95 27.94 -6.07 18.61
CA SER A 95 26.94 -7.15 18.38
C SER A 95 26.63 -7.44 16.90
N SER A 96 27.57 -7.08 16.02
CA SER A 96 27.73 -7.43 14.58
C SER A 96 26.86 -8.59 14.03
N PRO A 97 26.41 -8.53 12.76
CA PRO A 97 25.04 -8.53 12.21
C PRO A 97 23.84 -9.01 13.03
N ALA A 98 24.01 -9.82 14.07
CA ALA A 98 22.93 -10.50 14.76
C ALA A 98 21.98 -9.54 15.48
N ALA A 99 22.51 -8.55 16.21
CA ALA A 99 21.66 -7.58 16.92
C ALA A 99 20.90 -6.66 15.95
N GLN A 100 21.57 -6.19 14.90
CA GLN A 100 20.95 -5.37 13.85
C GLN A 100 19.84 -6.13 13.14
N LYS A 101 20.06 -7.42 12.84
CA LYS A 101 19.04 -8.30 12.27
C LYS A 101 17.83 -8.47 13.19
N VAL A 102 18.03 -8.73 14.47
CA VAL A 102 16.91 -8.89 15.42
C VAL A 102 16.06 -7.62 15.53
N VAL A 103 16.72 -6.46 15.57
CA VAL A 103 16.03 -5.16 15.63
C VAL A 103 15.34 -4.83 14.30
N GLY A 104 15.99 -5.10 13.17
CA GLY A 104 15.43 -4.96 11.82
C GLY A 104 14.20 -5.85 11.62
N ASP A 105 14.30 -7.14 11.99
CA ASP A 105 13.19 -8.09 11.91
C ASP A 105 12.02 -7.65 12.81
N ALA A 106 12.30 -7.12 14.01
CA ALA A 106 11.26 -6.61 14.90
C ALA A 106 10.57 -5.35 14.37
N LEU A 107 11.32 -4.47 13.71
CA LEU A 107 10.78 -3.29 13.04
C LEU A 107 9.93 -3.70 11.83
N ALA A 108 10.44 -4.63 11.00
CA ALA A 108 9.74 -5.16 9.85
C ALA A 108 8.39 -5.78 10.25
N ARG A 109 8.38 -6.67 11.26
CA ARG A 109 7.14 -7.26 11.80
C ARG A 109 6.13 -6.21 12.22
N ALA A 110 6.57 -5.15 12.90
CA ALA A 110 5.68 -4.08 13.35
C ALA A 110 5.07 -3.30 12.17
N ILE A 111 5.88 -3.01 11.14
CA ILE A 111 5.41 -2.35 9.92
C ILE A 111 4.41 -3.23 9.16
N SER A 112 4.74 -4.51 8.95
CA SER A 112 3.86 -5.47 8.27
C SER A 112 2.53 -5.63 8.98
N LEU A 113 2.53 -5.74 10.31
CA LEU A 113 1.29 -5.86 11.09
C LEU A 113 0.41 -4.62 10.95
N GLN A 114 1.01 -3.43 10.99
CA GLN A 114 0.28 -2.18 10.84
C GLN A 114 -0.28 -2.01 9.42
N LEU A 115 0.49 -2.43 8.41
CA LEU A 115 0.07 -2.43 7.01
C LEU A 115 -1.10 -3.38 6.79
N ASP A 116 -1.01 -4.63 7.27
CA ASP A 116 -2.08 -5.61 7.13
C ASP A 116 -3.34 -5.17 7.91
N SER A 117 -3.17 -4.58 9.09
CA SER A 117 -4.29 -4.03 9.87
C SER A 117 -5.00 -2.89 9.13
N ALA A 118 -4.26 -2.03 8.43
CA ALA A 118 -4.84 -0.99 7.60
C ALA A 118 -5.50 -1.55 6.34
N PHE A 119 -4.91 -2.58 5.72
CA PHE A 119 -5.41 -3.19 4.49
C PHE A 119 -6.71 -3.96 4.70
N PHE A 120 -6.83 -4.76 5.76
CA PHE A 120 -8.04 -5.55 6.04
C PHE A 120 -9.06 -4.80 6.92
N GLY A 121 -8.59 -3.87 7.75
CA GLY A 121 -9.41 -3.17 8.72
C GLY A 121 -10.01 -1.85 8.22
N ASN A 122 -10.58 -1.11 9.15
CA ASN A 122 -11.07 0.24 8.95
C ASN A 122 -10.49 1.14 10.06
N LEU A 123 -9.20 1.44 9.93
CA LEU A 123 -8.48 2.27 10.89
C LEU A 123 -8.80 3.75 10.66
N ALA A 124 -8.74 4.56 11.72
CA ALA A 124 -8.91 5.99 11.60
C ALA A 124 -7.74 6.63 10.81
N SER A 125 -8.02 7.81 10.23
CA SER A 125 -6.99 8.67 9.64
C SER A 125 -5.80 8.85 10.61
N PRO A 126 -4.54 8.74 10.13
CA PRO A 126 -4.09 8.83 8.74
C PRO A 126 -3.95 7.49 8.01
N ALA A 127 -4.46 6.39 8.57
CA ALA A 127 -4.40 5.10 7.88
C ALA A 127 -5.28 5.12 6.62
N PRO A 128 -4.85 4.45 5.53
CA PRO A 128 -5.74 4.24 4.39
C PRO A 128 -6.91 3.36 4.84
N LYS A 129 -8.06 3.59 4.23
CA LYS A 129 -9.22 2.72 4.43
C LYS A 129 -8.94 1.36 3.78
N GLY A 130 -9.19 0.29 4.52
CA GLY A 130 -9.01 -1.08 4.05
C GLY A 130 -10.31 -1.69 3.54
N LEU A 131 -10.24 -2.96 3.18
CA LEU A 131 -11.33 -3.74 2.58
C LEU A 131 -12.64 -3.73 3.38
N SER A 132 -12.58 -3.63 4.72
CA SER A 132 -13.79 -3.57 5.56
C SER A 132 -14.40 -2.16 5.66
N GLY A 133 -13.64 -1.11 5.35
CA GLY A 133 -14.12 0.27 5.27
C GLY A 133 -14.52 0.70 3.86
N GLU A 134 -13.89 0.11 2.84
CA GLU A 134 -14.18 0.25 1.42
C GLU A 134 -15.27 -0.75 1.00
N ALA A 135 -16.49 -0.55 1.51
CA ALA A 135 -17.66 -1.26 0.99
C ALA A 135 -18.06 -0.69 -0.38
N HIS A 136 -17.20 -0.81 -1.40
CA HIS A 136 -17.67 -0.79 -2.78
C HIS A 136 -18.35 -2.14 -3.00
N GLY A 137 -19.62 -2.18 -2.59
CA GLY A 137 -20.43 -3.38 -2.62
C GLY A 137 -20.40 -3.99 -4.01
N VAL A 138 -20.01 -5.26 -4.09
CA VAL A 138 -20.54 -6.11 -5.16
C VAL A 138 -22.05 -6.18 -4.89
N THR A 139 -22.80 -5.22 -5.42
CA THR A 139 -24.23 -5.36 -5.64
C THR A 139 -24.38 -6.52 -6.61
N ARG A 140 -24.49 -7.73 -6.07
CA ARG A 140 -25.10 -8.84 -6.80
C ARG A 140 -26.55 -8.40 -7.02
N ASN A 141 -26.81 -7.78 -8.16
CA ASN A 141 -28.15 -7.63 -8.67
C ASN A 141 -28.76 -9.04 -8.72
N GLY A 142 -29.79 -9.24 -7.89
CA GLY A 142 -30.59 -10.45 -7.87
C GLY A 142 -31.49 -10.56 -9.10
#